data_AF-A0A3A8W0M2-F1
#
_entry.id   AF-A0A3A8W0M2-F1
#
_cell.length_a   1.000
_cell.length_b   1.000
_cell.length_c   1.000
_cell.angle_alpha   90.00
_cell.angle_beta   90.00
_cell.angle_gamma   90.00
#
_symmetry.space_group_name_H-M   'P 1'
#
loop_
_entity.id
_entity.type
_entity.pdbx_description
1 polymer ?
#
loop_
_entity_poly.entity_id
_entity_poly.type
_entity_poly.pdbx_seq_one_letter_code
_entity_poly.pdbx_strand_id
1 'polypeptide(L)'
;MEAVEIEKGSIPLTGRPEMAAPTFYVPDSDTELIGRLVEIRKNENISQSELAKMIGSKQQAISRLEKNEHSPSLKLFYSMVDALGYELQIVKKQEI
;
A
#
# COMPACT_ATOMS: atom_id res chain seq x y z
N MET A 1 21.37 -29.48 -10.34
CA MET A 1 21.50 -29.20 -8.90
C MET A 1 20.15 -28.72 -8.43
N GLU A 2 19.33 -29.66 -7.97
CA GLU A 2 18.13 -29.35 -7.19
C GLU A 2 18.59 -29.11 -5.75
N ALA A 3 18.13 -28.01 -5.17
CA ALA A 3 18.37 -27.71 -3.76
C ALA A 3 17.06 -27.16 -3.15
N VAL A 4 16.30 -28.13 -2.64
CA VAL A 4 15.53 -28.16 -1.38
C VAL A 4 14.57 -27.00 -1.09
N GLU A 5 13.28 -27.34 -1.15
CA GLU A 5 12.15 -26.59 -0.60
C GLU A 5 12.41 -26.17 0.86
N ILE A 6 12.15 -24.90 1.16
CA ILE A 6 12.06 -24.42 2.54
C ILE A 6 10.60 -24.01 2.78
N GLU A 7 9.84 -24.94 3.33
CA GLU A 7 8.58 -24.68 4.01
C GLU A 7 8.82 -23.76 5.21
N LYS A 8 8.43 -22.48 5.08
CA LYS A 8 7.94 -21.57 6.13
C LYS A 8 7.81 -20.16 5.52
N GLY A 9 6.60 -19.83 5.06
CA GLY A 9 6.09 -18.46 4.88
C GLY A 9 7.05 -17.41 4.30
N SER A 10 7.88 -17.75 3.31
CA SER A 10 8.88 -16.83 2.75
C SER A 10 8.34 -16.21 1.46
N ILE A 11 8.08 -14.90 1.50
CA ILE A 11 7.56 -14.14 0.37
C ILE A 11 8.66 -14.09 -0.72
N PRO A 12 8.37 -14.42 -1.99
CA PRO A 12 9.39 -14.53 -3.03
C PRO A 12 9.99 -13.16 -3.38
N LEU A 13 11.33 -13.08 -3.36
CA LEU A 13 12.09 -11.89 -3.73
C LEU A 13 12.28 -11.87 -5.25
N THR A 14 11.66 -10.91 -5.96
CA THR A 14 11.86 -10.73 -7.41
C THR A 14 12.77 -9.53 -7.68
N GLY A 15 13.89 -9.74 -8.38
CA GLY A 15 14.84 -8.67 -8.72
C GLY A 15 14.42 -7.83 -9.94
N ARG A 16 14.73 -6.53 -9.94
CA ARG A 16 14.70 -5.68 -11.14
C ARG A 16 16.10 -5.61 -11.77
N PRO A 17 16.25 -5.90 -13.07
CA PRO A 17 17.57 -5.99 -13.71
C PRO A 17 18.28 -4.64 -13.94
N GLU A 18 17.66 -3.50 -13.61
CA GLU A 18 18.19 -2.16 -13.96
C GLU A 18 18.84 -1.36 -12.81
N MET A 19 19.12 -1.96 -11.65
CA MET A 19 19.76 -1.24 -10.53
C MET A 19 21.19 -1.71 -10.27
N ALA A 20 22.08 -0.76 -9.98
CA ALA A 20 23.52 -0.97 -9.76
C ALA A 20 23.86 -1.89 -8.56
N ALA A 21 22.88 -2.17 -7.69
CA ALA A 21 23.00 -3.12 -6.59
C ALA A 21 21.79 -4.07 -6.58
N PRO A 22 21.97 -5.36 -6.21
CA PRO A 22 20.87 -6.31 -6.11
C PRO A 22 19.97 -5.93 -4.94
N THR A 23 18.93 -5.16 -5.26
CA THR A 23 17.90 -4.76 -4.29
C THR A 23 16.85 -5.86 -4.25
N PHE A 24 16.74 -6.53 -3.10
CA PHE A 24 15.70 -7.51 -2.85
C PHE A 24 14.46 -6.80 -2.31
N TYR A 25 13.30 -7.02 -2.94
CA TYR A 25 12.02 -6.45 -2.53
C TYR A 25 11.15 -7.54 -1.93
N VAL A 26 10.62 -7.29 -0.73
CA VAL A 26 9.48 -8.05 -0.20
C VAL A 26 8.24 -7.43 -0.85
N PRO A 27 7.35 -8.18 -1.50
CA PRO A 27 6.01 -7.72 -1.86
C PRO A 27 5.38 -7.00 -0.67
N ASP A 28 5.44 -5.66 -0.66
CA ASP A 28 5.09 -4.89 0.52
C ASP A 28 3.60 -5.03 0.77
N SER A 29 3.23 -5.43 1.98
CA SER A 29 1.86 -5.32 2.50
C SER A 29 1.24 -3.95 2.26
N ASP A 30 2.08 -2.92 2.17
CA ASP A 30 1.70 -1.54 1.92
C ASP A 30 1.05 -1.38 0.54
N THR A 31 1.52 -2.11 -0.47
CA THR A 31 0.95 -2.06 -1.83
C THR A 31 -0.48 -2.60 -1.85
N GLU A 32 -0.76 -3.66 -1.09
CA GLU A 32 -2.10 -4.26 -1.00
C GLU A 32 -3.08 -3.32 -0.27
N LEU A 33 -2.67 -2.75 0.87
CA LEU A 33 -3.49 -1.81 1.64
C LEU A 33 -3.81 -0.53 0.84
N ILE A 34 -2.82 0.02 0.15
CA ILE A 34 -3.00 1.19 -0.72
C ILE A 34 -3.90 0.83 -1.90
N GLY A 35 -3.71 -0.33 -2.53
CA GLY A 35 -4.57 -0.81 -3.61
C GLY A 35 -6.04 -0.88 -3.20
N ARG A 36 -6.31 -1.46 -2.03
CA ARG A 36 -7.67 -1.56 -1.50
C ARG A 36 -8.30 -0.20 -1.21
N LEU A 37 -7.52 0.74 -0.67
CA LEU A 37 -7.97 2.11 -0.45
C LEU A 37 -8.34 2.82 -1.77
N VAL A 38 -7.57 2.58 -2.84
CA VAL A 38 -7.85 3.10 -4.18
C VAL A 38 -9.16 2.52 -4.74
N GLU A 39 -9.39 1.23 -4.56
CA GLU A 39 -10.62 0.56 -4.99
C GLU A 39 -11.85 1.12 -4.28
N ILE A 40 -11.79 1.26 -2.95
CA ILE A 40 -12.86 1.88 -2.15
C ILE A 40 -13.19 3.27 -2.70
N ARG A 41 -12.19 4.15 -2.84
CA ARG A 41 -12.39 5.51 -3.36
C ARG A 41 -13.08 5.50 -4.72
N LYS A 42 -12.64 4.62 -5.63
CA LYS A 42 -13.22 4.50 -6.97
C LYS A 42 -14.65 3.98 -6.94
N ASN A 43 -14.96 3.01 -6.09
CA ASN A 43 -16.31 2.46 -5.93
C ASN A 43 -17.29 3.50 -5.37
N GLU A 44 -16.81 4.42 -4.54
CA GLU A 44 -17.58 5.57 -4.07
C GLU A 44 -17.69 6.72 -5.09
N ASN A 45 -17.09 6.58 -6.28
CA ASN A 45 -17.02 7.61 -7.31
C ASN A 45 -16.37 8.92 -6.86
N ILE A 46 -15.47 8.86 -5.87
CA ILE A 46 -14.74 10.02 -5.36
C ILE A 46 -13.46 10.20 -6.17
N SER A 47 -13.20 11.38 -6.72
CA SER A 47 -11.91 11.69 -7.37
C SER A 47 -10.80 11.95 -6.34
N GLN A 48 -9.54 11.85 -6.77
CA GLN A 48 -8.40 12.20 -5.91
C GLN A 48 -8.46 13.67 -5.42
N SER A 49 -9.01 14.57 -6.24
CA SER A 49 -9.20 15.98 -5.86
C SER A 49 -10.29 16.17 -4.81
N GLU A 50 -11.37 15.40 -4.89
CA GLU A 50 -12.45 15.43 -3.89
C GLU A 50 -11.96 14.87 -2.56
N LEU A 51 -11.29 13.70 -2.58
CA LEU A 51 -10.70 13.14 -1.37
C LEU A 51 -9.68 14.09 -0.73
N ALA A 52 -8.84 14.74 -1.55
CA ALA A 52 -7.90 15.75 -1.05
C ALA A 52 -8.62 16.92 -0.36
N LYS A 53 -9.76 17.38 -0.89
CA LYS A 53 -10.56 18.44 -0.26
C LYS A 53 -11.15 17.98 1.08
N MET A 54 -11.63 16.74 1.16
CA MET A 54 -12.22 16.17 2.38
C MET A 54 -11.22 16.19 3.56
N ILE A 55 -9.94 15.93 3.27
CA ILE A 55 -8.89 15.83 4.31
C ILE A 55 -7.98 17.06 4.42
N GLY A 56 -8.30 18.15 3.71
CA GLY A 56 -7.47 19.36 3.71
C GLY A 56 -6.05 19.16 3.14
N SER A 57 -5.92 18.34 2.10
CA SER A 57 -4.65 18.01 1.44
C SER A 57 -4.63 18.46 -0.02
N LYS A 58 -3.52 18.19 -0.72
CA LYS A 58 -3.36 18.44 -2.16
C LYS A 58 -3.62 17.15 -2.94
N GLN A 59 -4.26 17.25 -4.12
CA GLN A 59 -4.46 16.10 -5.01
C GLN A 59 -3.15 15.37 -5.33
N GLN A 60 -2.02 16.10 -5.47
CA GLN A 60 -0.73 15.47 -5.73
C GLN A 60 -0.28 14.55 -4.60
N ALA A 61 -0.65 14.84 -3.34
CA ALA A 61 -0.33 13.98 -2.21
C ALA A 61 -1.09 12.64 -2.31
N ILE A 62 -2.37 12.69 -2.72
CA ILE A 62 -3.18 11.49 -3.00
C ILE A 62 -2.57 10.71 -4.16
N SER A 63 -2.27 11.37 -5.29
CA SER A 63 -1.70 10.71 -6.46
C SER A 63 -0.37 10.02 -6.17
N ARG A 64 0.50 10.60 -5.34
CA ARG A 64 1.79 9.99 -4.97
C ARG A 64 1.59 8.74 -4.11
N LEU A 65 0.69 8.82 -3.13
CA LEU A 65 0.31 7.69 -2.30
C LEU A 65 -0.22 6.53 -3.15
N GLU A 66 -1.17 6.80 -4.06
CA GLU A 66 -1.77 5.76 -4.90
C GLU A 66 -0.77 5.11 -5.88
N LYS A 67 0.31 5.81 -6.24
CA LYS A 67 1.35 5.30 -7.14
C LYS A 67 2.49 4.59 -6.41
N ASN A 68 2.46 4.53 -5.07
CA ASN A 68 3.60 4.09 -4.26
C ASN A 68 4.89 4.91 -4.54
N GLU A 69 4.75 6.15 -5.02
CA GLU A 69 5.86 7.07 -5.24
C GLU A 69 6.20 7.74 -3.90
N HIS A 70 7.11 7.12 -3.15
CA HIS A 70 7.51 7.39 -1.76
C HIS A 70 6.58 6.77 -0.70
N SER A 71 7.18 6.28 0.40
CA SER A 71 6.44 5.74 1.55
C SER A 71 5.50 6.82 2.11
N PRO A 72 4.17 6.65 1.98
CA PRO A 72 3.23 7.64 2.50
C PRO A 72 3.29 7.70 4.02
N SER A 73 3.02 8.87 4.59
CA SER A 73 2.87 8.95 6.04
C SER A 73 1.62 8.16 6.47
N LEU A 74 1.71 7.41 7.56
CA LEU A 74 0.55 6.73 8.17
C LEU A 74 -0.61 7.70 8.45
N LYS A 75 -0.30 8.97 8.79
CA LYS A 75 -1.29 10.03 8.98
C LYS A 75 -2.15 10.26 7.73
N LEU A 76 -1.52 10.39 6.56
CA LEU A 76 -2.23 10.60 5.30
C LEU A 76 -3.11 9.40 4.95
N PHE A 77 -2.58 8.18 5.12
CA PHE A 77 -3.33 6.95 4.89
C PHE A 77 -4.56 6.86 5.82
N TYR A 78 -4.36 7.06 7.13
CA TYR A 78 -5.44 7.08 8.12
C TYR A 78 -6.50 8.14 7.77
N SER A 79 -6.10 9.37 7.43
CA SER A 79 -7.06 10.42 7.07
C SER A 79 -7.89 10.08 5.83
N MET A 80 -7.30 9.37 4.84
CA MET A 80 -8.06 8.91 3.68
C MET A 80 -9.05 7.80 4.04
N VAL A 81 -8.65 6.84 4.87
CA VAL A 81 -9.51 5.76 5.37
C VAL A 81 -10.72 6.36 6.12
N ASP A 82 -10.47 7.27 7.05
CA ASP A 82 -11.51 7.95 7.84
C ASP A 82 -12.45 8.79 6.95
N ALA A 83 -11.91 9.53 5.99
CA ALA A 83 -12.71 10.35 5.06
C ALA A 83 -13.62 9.52 4.15
N LEU A 84 -13.24 8.28 3.82
CA LEU A 84 -14.07 7.35 3.05
C LEU A 84 -15.05 6.58 3.93
N GLY A 85 -15.14 6.88 5.24
CA GLY A 85 -16.07 6.22 6.16
C GLY A 85 -15.61 4.84 6.64
N TYR A 86 -14.32 4.54 6.56
CA TYR A 86 -13.73 3.30 7.05
C TYR A 86 -12.88 3.56 8.29
N GLU A 87 -12.59 2.51 9.05
CA GLU A 87 -11.69 2.56 10.21
C GLU A 87 -10.47 1.65 10.02
N LEU A 88 -9.33 2.07 10.57
CA LEU A 88 -8.12 1.26 10.63
C LEU A 88 -8.08 0.50 11.96
N GLN A 89 -8.05 -0.83 11.89
CA GLN A 89 -7.98 -1.69 13.08
C GLN A 89 -6.64 -2.44 13.16
N ILE A 90 -6.09 -2.52 14.37
CA ILE A 90 -4.95 -3.39 14.68
C ILE A 90 -5.50 -4.68 15.28
N VAL A 91 -5.34 -5.79 14.57
CA VAL A 91 -5.80 -7.13 14.99
C VAL A 91 -4.61 -8.04 15.26
N LYS A 92 -4.76 -8.98 16.20
CA LYS A 92 -3.72 -9.99 16.46
C LYS A 92 -3.62 -10.91 15.24
N LYS A 93 -2.40 -11.13 14.73
CA LYS A 93 -2.15 -12.12 13.65
C LYS A 93 -2.62 -13.50 14.13
N GLN A 94 -3.45 -14.16 13.33
CA GLN A 94 -3.83 -15.55 13.61
C GLN A 94 -2.59 -16.44 13.43
N GLU A 95 -2.33 -17.31 14.40
CA GLU A 95 -1.30 -18.34 14.27
C GLU A 95 -1.73 -19.29 13.14
N ILE A 96 -0.85 -19.47 12.15
CA ILE A 96 -1.03 -20.41 11.03
C ILE A 96 -0.56 -21.78 11.50
#